data_AF-A0A1H3IJT1-F1
#
_entry.id   AF-A0A1H3IJT1-F1
#
_cell.length_a   1.000
_cell.length_b   1.000
_cell.length_c   1.000
_cell.angle_alpha   90.00
_cell.angle_beta   90.00
_cell.angle_gamma   90.00
#
_symmetry.space_group_name_H-M   'P 1'
#
loop_
_entity.id
_entity.type
_entity.pdbx_description
1 polymer ?
#
loop_
_entity_poly.entity_id
_entity_poly.type
_entity_poly.pdbx_seq_one_letter_code
_entity_poly.pdbx_strand_id
1 'polypeptide(L)' 'MTTRLALILGAVVLAAIAADLVLSDGRALLFLARKLLVLIDWMAFWR' A
#
# COMPACT_ATOMS: atom_id res chain seq x y z
N MET A 1 4.09 -14.74 -15.39
CA MET A 1 3.02 -13.83 -14.94
C MET A 1 1.77 -14.11 -15.74
N THR A 2 0.81 -14.89 -15.22
CA THR A 2 -0.44 -15.16 -15.92
C THR A 2 -1.42 -14.01 -15.69
N THR A 3 -2.13 -13.58 -16.73
CA THR A 3 -3.13 -12.49 -16.66
C THR A 3 -4.15 -12.72 -15.54
N ARG A 4 -4.50 -13.99 -15.31
CA ARG A 4 -5.39 -14.40 -14.21
C ARG A 4 -4.86 -14.04 -12.83
N LEU A 5 -3.56 -14.26 -12.59
CA LEU A 5 -2.93 -13.93 -11.31
C LEU A 5 -2.90 -12.41 -11.10
N ALA A 6 -2.58 -11.65 -12.14
CA ALA A 6 -2.56 -10.19 -12.08
C ALA A 6 -3.94 -9.61 -11.72
N LEU A 7 -5.02 -10.14 -12.28
CA LEU A 7 -6.38 -9.73 -11.96
C LEU A 7 -6.76 -10.05 -10.51
N ILE A 8 -6.41 -11.25 -10.02
CA ILE A 8 -6.67 -11.63 -8.63
C ILE A 8 -5.93 -10.70 -7.67
N LEU A 9 -4.63 -10.47 -7.91
CA LEU A 9 -3.82 -9.61 -7.05
C LEU A 9 -4.32 -8.16 -7.08
N GLY A 10 -4.68 -7.64 -8.27
CA GLY A 10 -5.27 -6.31 -8.39
C GLY A 10 -6.58 -6.18 -7.61
N ALA A 11 -7.47 -7.17 -7.71
CA ALA A 11 -8.72 -7.20 -6.96
C ALA A 11 -8.49 -7.25 -5.44
N VAL A 12 -7.53 -8.05 -4.97
CA VAL A 12 -7.17 -8.13 -3.54
C VAL A 12 -6.65 -6.78 -3.03
N VAL A 13 -5.79 -6.10 -3.80
CA VAL A 13 -5.25 -4.78 -3.42
C VAL A 13 -6.38 -3.75 -3.34
N LEU A 14 -7.27 -3.71 -4.34
CA LEU A 14 -8.42 -2.79 -4.33
C LEU A 14 -9.36 -3.06 -3.14
N ALA A 15 -9.63 -4.34 -2.84
CA ALA A 15 -10.44 -4.72 -1.70
C ALA A 15 -9.80 -4.29 -0.37
N ALA A 16 -8.48 -4.42 -0.23
CA ALA A 16 -7.75 -3.98 0.97
C ALA A 16 -7.80 -2.45 1.15
N ILE A 17 -7.67 -1.68 0.06
CA ILE A 17 -7.80 -0.22 0.10
C ILE A 17 -9.23 0.17 0.50
N ALA A 18 -10.24 -0.43 -0.13
CA ALA A 18 -11.64 -0.17 0.21
C ALA A 18 -11.96 -0.52 1.68
N ALA A 19 -11.44 -1.66 2.16
CA ALA A 19 -11.56 -2.06 3.55
C ALA A 19 -10.93 -1.03 4.49
N ASP A 20 -9.73 -0.52 4.19
CA ASP A 20 -9.08 0.50 5.02
C ASP A 20 -9.88 1.82 5.07
N LEU A 21 -10.46 2.24 3.94
CA LEU A 21 -11.29 3.44 3.88
C LEU A 21 -12.57 3.31 4.71
N VAL A 22 -13.20 2.12 4.73
CA VAL A 22 -14.48 1.90 5.43
C VAL A 22 -14.28 1.56 6.91
N LEU A 23 -13.29 0.74 7.26
CA LEU A 23 -13.08 0.23 8.63
C LEU A 23 -12.16 1.14 9.45
N SER A 24 -11.23 1.84 8.80
CA SER A 24 -10.15 2.57 9.47
C SER A 24 -10.08 4.05 9.09
N ASP A 25 -11.04 4.57 8.31
CA ASP A 25 -11.03 5.92 7.74
C ASP A 25 -9.73 6.25 6.96
N GLY A 26 -9.11 5.24 6.33
CA GLY A 26 -7.86 5.43 5.58
C GLY A 26 -6.60 5.57 6.46
N ARG A 27 -6.70 5.34 7.77
CA ARG A 27 -5.57 5.51 8.70
C ARG A 27 -4.43 4.53 8.43
N ALA A 28 -4.70 3.29 8.00
CA ALA A 28 -3.61 2.34 7.75
C ALA A 28 -2.82 2.71 6.49
N LEU A 29 -3.49 3.17 5.42
CA LEU A 29 -2.82 3.71 4.23
C LEU A 29 -1.95 4.92 4.59
N LEU A 30 -2.49 5.87 5.37
CA LEU A 30 -1.74 7.06 5.79
C LEU A 30 -0.53 6.71 6.66
N PHE A 31 -0.68 5.74 7.56
CA PHE A 31 0.43 5.22 8.36
C PHE A 31 1.51 4.61 7.46
N LEU A 32 1.12 3.76 6.52
CA LEU A 32 2.04 3.10 5.59
C LEU A 32 2.78 4.13 4.73
N ALA A 33 2.07 5.12 4.19
CA ALA A 33 2.65 6.21 3.41
C ALA A 33 3.71 6.98 4.21
N ARG A 34 3.43 7.30 5.47
CA ARG A 34 4.39 7.99 6.34
C ARG A 34 5.65 7.16 6.60
N LYS A 35 5.49 5.85 6.82
CA LYS A 35 6.62 4.92 6.98
C LYS A 35 7.44 4.78 5.70
N LEU A 36 6.78 4.79 4.53
CA LEU A 36 7.45 4.79 3.24
C LEU A 36 8.33 6.03 3.06
N LEU A 37 7.84 7.22 3.43
CA LEU A 37 8.63 8.45 3.38
C LEU A 37 9.88 8.36 4.26
N VAL A 38 9.75 7.85 5.49
CA VAL A 38 10.90 7.61 6.37
C VAL A 38 11.90 6.63 5.75
N LEU A 39 11.41 5.59 5.07
CA LEU A 39 12.28 4.64 4.37
C LEU A 39 13.00 5.31 3.19
N ILE A 40 12.30 6.16 2.43
CA ILE A 40 12.89 6.93 1.33
C ILE A 40 13.97 7.87 1.86
N ASP A 41 13.70 8.61 2.93
CA ASP A 41 14.68 9.49 3.57
C ASP A 41 15.90 8.72 4.06
N TRP A 42 15.68 7.53 4.65
CA TRP A 42 16.77 6.64 5.05
C TRP A 42 17.58 6.18 3.85
N MET A 43 16.95 5.70 2.77
CA MET A 43 17.66 5.30 1.55
C MET A 43 18.43 6.47 0.93
N ALA A 44 17.88 7.69 0.95
CA ALA A 44 18.54 8.89 0.46
C ALA A 44 19.78 9.26 1.28
N PHE A 45 19.80 8.97 2.58
CA PHE A 45 20.99 9.13 3.42
C PHE A 45 22.14 8.18 3.02
N TRP A 46 21.84 6.99 2.51
CA TRP A 46 22.86 6.00 2.10
C TRP A 46 23.35 6.15 0.66
N ARG A 47 22.76 7.06 -0.12
CA ARG A 47 23.26 7.40 -1.45
C ARG A 47 24.52 8.25 -1.33
#